data_AF-A0A673Z2N1-F1
#
_entry.id   AF-A0A673Z2N1-F1
#
_cell.length_a   1.000
_cell.length_b   1.000
_cell.length_c   1.000
_cell.angle_alpha   90.00
_cell.angle_beta   90.00
_cell.angle_gamma   90.00
#
_symmetry.space_group_name_H-M   'P 1'
#
loop_
_entity.id
_entity.type
_entity.pdbx_description
1 polymer ?
#
loop_
_entity_poly.entity_id
_entity_poly.type
_entity_poly.pdbx_seq_one_letter_code
_entity_poly.pdbx_strand_id
1 'polypeptide(L)'
;MSCFPGYTVKVTKDNPELLIPAFRIKFNVQNRANKGKRRKADEEKKEEGKLLIVEPHVTPNRGPYPYKQAKQNTIQFTPTQIEAIHAGMQPGPTMVRTFTVLCLPLVSYGMDVVYVVFRYGHVNYVLARRLELLSEMGSLQERGLSAAVLSLPPLQVMVEAEAVSTHFPFHKYFSNAPQPVFHGRSYEEDIYFAEGCYQHIKKIFSQLEEFCAFELLMNGLDRSKYLLVGNSTLTLLFFCFQYDNILMEDARTVTAGWKRWIMIGDHQQLPPVIKNMAFQKYSNMEHPLRTPGYPPLTWMTRDVPSPPVCNLYNWRYKQLGNLPHVQLLPQFQAPNPGLTFDFQLLNVEDFNGVGESEPNPYFYQNLGEAEYCVALFMYMRLLGYPADRINILTTYNRKKHLIRDVINQRCDDGGYIILSLVRTRAVGHLWDVRRLVVAMSRSRLDIFARVSLFQNCFELSPAFNQLTARPMKLHIRPNEYYTQG
;
A
#
# COMPACT_ATOMS: atom_id res chain seq x y z
N MET A 1 -5.65 -16.85 -15.80
CA MET A 1 -4.77 -18.04 -15.71
C MET A 1 -3.62 -17.82 -14.72
N SER A 2 -2.70 -16.89 -14.99
CA SER A 2 -1.48 -16.64 -14.18
C SER A 2 -1.69 -16.49 -12.66
N CYS A 3 -2.77 -15.86 -12.21
CA CYS A 3 -2.99 -15.52 -10.80
C CYS A 3 -3.22 -16.70 -9.84
N PHE A 4 -3.54 -17.91 -10.34
CA PHE A 4 -3.87 -19.08 -9.52
C PHE A 4 -3.05 -20.32 -9.93
N PRO A 5 -1.74 -20.36 -9.61
CA PRO A 5 -0.90 -21.52 -9.92
C PRO A 5 -1.42 -22.78 -9.22
N GLY A 6 -1.45 -23.89 -9.96
CA GLY A 6 -1.97 -25.18 -9.46
C GLY A 6 -3.50 -25.26 -9.35
N TYR A 7 -4.24 -24.34 -9.96
CA TYR A 7 -5.69 -24.44 -10.12
C TYR A 7 -6.08 -24.57 -11.60
N THR A 8 -7.04 -25.46 -11.88
CA THR A 8 -7.69 -25.53 -13.20
C THR A 8 -8.84 -24.53 -13.25
N VAL A 9 -8.77 -23.58 -14.18
CA VAL A 9 -9.80 -22.55 -14.35
C VAL A 9 -10.81 -22.99 -15.41
N LYS A 10 -12.09 -23.09 -15.05
CA LYS A 10 -13.22 -23.16 -15.97
C LYS A 10 -13.94 -21.82 -16.01
N VAL A 11 -14.35 -21.41 -17.20
CA VAL A 11 -15.09 -20.17 -17.44
C VAL A 11 -16.52 -20.54 -17.83
N THR A 12 -17.51 -19.76 -17.43
CA THR A 12 -18.93 -20.06 -17.70
C THR A 12 -19.46 -19.54 -19.05
N LYS A 13 -18.65 -18.78 -19.78
CA LYS A 13 -18.93 -18.34 -21.16
C LYS A 13 -17.72 -18.67 -22.02
N ASP A 14 -17.96 -19.29 -23.17
CA ASP A 14 -16.89 -19.68 -24.10
C ASP A 14 -16.44 -18.54 -25.02
N ASN A 15 -17.29 -17.53 -25.26
CA ASN A 15 -16.92 -16.37 -26.09
C ASN A 15 -15.89 -15.48 -25.36
N PRO A 16 -14.66 -15.32 -25.88
CA PRO A 16 -13.59 -14.53 -25.25
C PRO A 16 -13.92 -13.04 -25.11
N GLU A 17 -14.74 -12.46 -25.99
CA GLU A 17 -15.10 -11.03 -25.95
C GLU A 17 -15.94 -10.68 -24.70
N LEU A 18 -16.66 -11.66 -24.15
CA LEU A 18 -17.46 -11.51 -22.94
C LEU A 18 -16.64 -11.73 -21.65
N LEU A 19 -15.32 -11.99 -21.76
CA LEU A 19 -14.42 -12.23 -20.63
C LEU A 19 -13.73 -10.96 -20.15
N ILE A 20 -14.51 -9.89 -20.03
CA ILE A 20 -14.09 -8.61 -19.45
C ILE A 20 -14.32 -8.59 -17.93
N PRO A 21 -13.49 -7.88 -17.15
CA PRO A 21 -13.73 -7.66 -15.73
C PRO A 21 -15.02 -6.85 -15.49
N ALA A 22 -15.74 -7.01 -14.39
CA ALA A 22 -15.38 -7.75 -13.17
C ALA A 22 -15.66 -9.26 -13.24
N PHE A 23 -15.03 -10.04 -12.35
CA PHE A 23 -15.19 -11.48 -12.27
C PHE A 23 -15.67 -11.92 -10.89
N ARG A 24 -16.63 -12.86 -10.86
CA ARG A 24 -17.00 -13.65 -9.70
C ARG A 24 -16.27 -14.99 -9.77
N ILE A 25 -15.55 -15.36 -8.70
CA ILE A 25 -14.78 -16.60 -8.63
C ILE A 25 -15.42 -17.51 -7.58
N LYS A 26 -15.80 -18.72 -7.99
CA LYS A 26 -16.29 -19.79 -7.11
C LYS A 26 -15.16 -20.80 -6.89
N PHE A 27 -14.70 -20.90 -5.65
CA PHE A 27 -13.70 -21.87 -5.21
C PHE A 27 -14.43 -23.17 -4.84
N ASN A 28 -14.19 -24.26 -5.58
CA ASN A 28 -14.80 -25.55 -5.25
C ASN A 28 -14.05 -26.23 -4.10
N VAL A 29 -14.38 -25.83 -2.86
CA VAL A 29 -13.86 -26.47 -1.65
C VAL A 29 -14.71 -27.69 -1.34
N GLN A 30 -14.23 -28.89 -1.70
CA GLN A 30 -14.85 -30.11 -1.17
C GLN A 30 -14.70 -30.14 0.35
N ASN A 31 -15.82 -30.39 1.04
CA ASN A 31 -15.94 -30.27 2.48
C ASN A 31 -14.91 -31.14 3.23
N ARG A 32 -13.99 -30.50 3.96
CA ARG A 32 -13.23 -31.15 5.05
C ARG A 32 -14.09 -31.47 6.28
N ALA A 33 -15.39 -31.21 6.24
CA ALA A 33 -16.35 -31.46 7.30
C ALA A 33 -17.04 -32.83 7.14
N ASN A 34 -16.27 -33.93 7.20
CA ASN A 34 -16.71 -35.28 7.65
C ASN A 34 -15.60 -36.36 7.50
N LYS A 35 -14.51 -36.25 8.28
CA LYS A 35 -13.67 -37.42 8.65
C LYS A 35 -13.36 -37.41 10.15
N GLY A 36 -14.40 -37.66 10.94
CA GLY A 36 -14.24 -38.05 12.34
C GLY A 36 -13.58 -39.43 12.44
N LYS A 37 -12.47 -39.52 13.19
CA LYS A 37 -11.79 -40.73 13.69
C LYS A 37 -11.97 -42.04 12.89
N ARG A 38 -10.96 -42.38 12.06
CA ARG A 38 -10.38 -43.73 12.06
C ARG A 38 -8.93 -43.69 11.57
N ARG A 39 -8.03 -44.32 12.34
CA ARG A 39 -6.63 -44.54 11.95
C ARG A 39 -6.56 -45.68 10.94
N LYS A 40 -5.88 -45.47 9.81
CA LYS A 40 -5.02 -46.47 9.15
C LYS A 40 -4.03 -45.73 8.24
N ALA A 41 -2.88 -46.33 8.03
CA ALA A 41 -1.78 -45.78 7.25
C ALA A 41 -1.94 -46.09 5.75
N ASP A 42 -1.16 -45.39 4.94
CA ASP A 42 -0.81 -45.70 3.55
C ASP A 42 -1.97 -45.77 2.54
N GLU A 43 -2.46 -44.59 2.17
CA GLU A 43 -3.00 -44.33 0.83
C GLU A 43 -2.24 -43.15 0.20
N GLU A 44 -1.76 -43.34 -1.02
CA GLU A 44 -1.05 -42.32 -1.80
C GLU A 44 -1.96 -41.10 -2.02
N LYS A 45 -1.48 -39.92 -1.66
CA LYS A 45 -2.21 -38.66 -1.92
C LYS A 45 -2.19 -38.35 -3.42
N LYS A 46 -3.20 -38.82 -4.15
CA LYS A 46 -3.57 -38.22 -5.43
C LYS A 46 -3.90 -36.75 -5.19
N GLU A 47 -3.20 -35.85 -5.88
CA GLU A 47 -3.53 -34.42 -5.87
C GLU A 47 -4.82 -34.20 -6.66
N GLU A 48 -5.97 -34.27 -5.96
CA GLU A 48 -7.26 -33.98 -6.55
C GLU A 48 -7.30 -32.51 -7.01
N GLY A 49 -7.46 -32.33 -8.33
CA GLY A 49 -7.23 -31.05 -9.01
C GLY A 49 -8.13 -29.93 -8.50
N LYS A 50 -7.52 -28.84 -8.03
CA LYS A 50 -8.23 -27.67 -7.49
C LYS A 50 -8.96 -26.93 -8.62
N LEU A 51 -10.28 -26.98 -8.64
CA LEU A 51 -11.10 -26.36 -9.68
C LEU A 51 -11.60 -24.96 -9.27
N LEU A 52 -11.42 -23.97 -10.14
CA LEU A 52 -12.03 -22.64 -10.05
C LEU A 52 -13.06 -22.47 -11.15
N ILE A 53 -14.24 -21.92 -10.80
CA ILE A 53 -15.24 -21.49 -11.78
C ILE A 53 -15.25 -19.96 -11.80
N VAL A 54 -15.08 -19.38 -12.98
CA VAL A 54 -15.01 -17.92 -13.21
C VAL A 54 -16.22 -17.47 -14.02
N GLU A 55 -16.98 -16.53 -13.45
CA GLU A 55 -18.18 -15.93 -14.02
C GLU A 55 -17.93 -14.44 -14.29
N PRO A 56 -17.96 -13.97 -15.55
CA PRO A 56 -17.98 -12.54 -15.85
C PRO A 56 -19.21 -11.87 -15.24
N HIS A 57 -19.03 -10.71 -14.63
CA HIS A 57 -20.08 -9.94 -13.95
C HIS A 57 -20.10 -8.50 -14.48
N VAL A 58 -21.16 -8.18 -15.22
CA VAL A 58 -21.45 -6.82 -15.67
C VAL A 58 -21.81 -5.97 -14.46
N THR A 59 -21.06 -4.90 -14.22
CA THR A 59 -21.37 -3.94 -13.16
C THR A 59 -22.62 -3.13 -13.53
N PRO A 60 -23.57 -2.92 -12.61
CA PRO A 60 -24.74 -2.07 -12.88
C PRO A 60 -24.37 -0.66 -13.31
N ASN A 61 -25.12 -0.11 -14.25
CA ASN A 61 -24.96 1.26 -14.73
C ASN A 61 -25.20 2.26 -13.58
N ARG A 62 -24.32 3.26 -13.44
CA ARG A 62 -24.40 4.29 -12.39
C ARG A 62 -24.96 5.63 -12.87
N GLY A 63 -25.46 5.68 -14.10
CA GLY A 63 -26.03 6.87 -14.72
C GLY A 63 -25.26 7.33 -15.97
N PRO A 64 -25.80 8.30 -16.70
CA PRO A 64 -25.33 8.68 -18.05
C PRO A 64 -24.05 9.53 -18.03
N TYR A 65 -23.40 9.70 -16.88
CA TYR A 65 -22.21 10.53 -16.71
C TYR A 65 -20.95 9.65 -16.67
N PRO A 66 -20.10 9.63 -17.73
CA PRO A 66 -18.94 8.73 -17.78
C PRO A 66 -17.96 8.93 -16.61
N TYR A 67 -17.79 10.17 -16.16
CA TYR A 67 -16.93 10.50 -15.01
C TYR A 67 -17.47 10.04 -13.65
N LYS A 68 -18.73 9.58 -13.56
CA LYS A 68 -19.32 8.95 -12.35
C LYS A 68 -19.10 7.43 -12.30
N GLN A 69 -18.46 6.83 -13.31
CA GLN A 69 -18.04 5.42 -13.28
C GLN A 69 -17.04 5.16 -12.14
N ALA A 70 -17.00 3.91 -11.65
CA ALA A 70 -16.10 3.54 -10.56
C ALA A 70 -14.64 3.52 -11.04
N LYS A 71 -13.74 4.18 -10.30
CA LYS A 71 -12.29 4.02 -10.51
C LYS A 71 -11.93 2.55 -10.38
N GLN A 72 -11.28 1.99 -11.38
CA GLN A 72 -10.87 0.59 -11.42
C GLN A 72 -9.44 0.42 -10.87
N ASN A 73 -9.14 -0.75 -10.32
CA ASN A 73 -7.78 -1.09 -9.92
C ASN A 73 -6.91 -1.35 -11.16
N THR A 74 -5.81 -0.60 -11.28
CA THR A 74 -4.82 -0.74 -12.35
C THR A 74 -3.67 -1.71 -12.00
N ILE A 75 -3.55 -2.09 -10.72
CA ILE A 75 -2.43 -2.91 -10.23
C ILE A 75 -2.61 -4.37 -10.63
N GLN A 76 -1.68 -4.91 -11.42
CA GLN A 76 -1.59 -6.33 -11.72
C GLN A 76 -0.98 -7.09 -10.52
N PHE A 77 -1.83 -7.60 -9.64
CA PHE A 77 -1.40 -8.34 -8.45
C PHE A 77 -0.74 -9.68 -8.81
N THR A 78 0.33 -10.03 -8.10
CA THR A 78 0.98 -11.35 -8.21
C THR A 78 0.12 -12.45 -7.58
N PRO A 79 0.36 -13.75 -7.89
CA PRO A 79 -0.41 -14.85 -7.33
C PRO A 79 -0.47 -14.85 -5.79
N THR A 80 0.65 -14.52 -5.13
CA THR A 80 0.74 -14.42 -3.67
C THR A 80 -0.06 -13.24 -3.10
N GLN A 81 -0.14 -12.12 -3.84
CA GLN A 81 -0.98 -10.98 -3.47
C GLN A 81 -2.47 -11.33 -3.64
N ILE A 82 -2.84 -12.04 -4.71
CA ILE A 82 -4.19 -12.56 -4.93
C ILE A 82 -4.58 -13.58 -3.84
N GLU A 83 -3.66 -14.44 -3.40
CA GLU A 83 -3.89 -15.35 -2.28
C GLU A 83 -4.13 -14.60 -0.96
N ALA A 84 -3.38 -13.53 -0.70
CA ALA A 84 -3.57 -12.67 0.47
C ALA A 84 -4.90 -11.88 0.43
N ILE A 85 -5.30 -11.36 -0.74
CA ILE A 85 -6.61 -10.73 -0.95
C ILE A 85 -7.73 -11.76 -0.73
N HIS A 86 -7.61 -12.95 -1.31
CA HIS A 86 -8.56 -14.03 -1.14
C HIS A 86 -8.71 -14.43 0.34
N ALA A 87 -7.59 -14.62 1.07
CA ALA A 87 -7.61 -14.92 2.50
C ALA A 87 -8.30 -13.80 3.31
N GLY A 88 -7.97 -12.54 3.03
CA GLY A 88 -8.61 -11.38 3.66
C GLY A 88 -10.11 -11.22 3.34
N MET A 89 -10.63 -11.87 2.29
CA MET A 89 -12.06 -11.94 2.00
C MET A 89 -12.77 -13.07 2.76
N GLN A 90 -12.05 -14.09 3.24
CA GLN A 90 -12.62 -15.20 4.00
C GLN A 90 -12.78 -14.86 5.50
N PRO A 91 -13.71 -15.52 6.23
CA PRO A 91 -13.79 -15.42 7.69
C PRO A 91 -12.53 -15.94 8.40
N GLY A 92 -12.20 -15.34 9.54
CA GLY A 92 -11.09 -15.75 10.40
C GLY A 92 -9.85 -14.84 10.33
N PRO A 93 -8.74 -15.25 10.98
CA PRO A 93 -7.50 -14.48 11.00
C PRO A 93 -6.65 -14.73 9.76
N THR A 94 -6.20 -13.64 9.13
CA THR A 94 -5.28 -13.63 7.98
C THR A 94 -4.03 -12.85 8.38
N MET A 95 -2.88 -13.52 8.46
CA MET A 95 -1.60 -12.85 8.72
C MET A 95 -0.81 -12.73 7.41
N VAL A 96 -0.63 -11.50 6.95
CA VAL A 96 0.12 -11.11 5.75
C VAL A 96 1.48 -10.57 6.17
N ARG A 97 2.54 -11.12 5.58
CA ARG A 97 3.89 -10.65 5.79
C ARG A 97 4.40 -9.87 4.57
N THR A 98 4.62 -8.58 4.73
CA THR A 98 5.11 -7.66 3.68
C THR A 98 6.40 -6.96 4.11
N PHE A 99 7.31 -6.69 3.17
CA PHE A 99 8.57 -6.00 3.48
C PHE A 99 8.45 -4.48 3.41
N THR A 100 7.94 -3.98 2.30
CA THR A 100 7.45 -2.60 2.26
C THR A 100 6.24 -2.56 3.17
N VAL A 101 6.10 -1.50 3.99
CA VAL A 101 4.78 -1.17 4.51
C VAL A 101 3.88 -1.09 3.29
N LEU A 102 2.85 -1.93 3.26
CA LEU A 102 1.70 -1.70 2.40
C LEU A 102 0.99 -0.51 2.99
N CYS A 103 1.57 0.69 2.87
CA CYS A 103 0.72 1.82 2.66
C CYS A 103 -0.02 1.46 1.37
N LEU A 104 -1.33 1.19 1.51
CA LEU A 104 -2.29 1.48 0.44
C LEU A 104 -1.76 2.71 -0.32
N PRO A 105 -1.55 2.64 -1.65
CA PRO A 105 -0.66 3.55 -2.38
C PRO A 105 -1.19 5.00 -2.45
N LEU A 106 -1.10 5.67 -1.30
CA LEU A 106 -1.50 7.06 -1.03
C LEU A 106 -0.27 7.96 -1.04
N VAL A 107 0.92 7.45 -0.69
CA VAL A 107 2.14 8.26 -0.55
C VAL A 107 3.11 8.10 -1.73
N SER A 108 3.12 6.95 -2.44
CA SER A 108 4.11 6.68 -3.50
C SER A 108 3.72 7.14 -4.92
N TYR A 109 2.49 7.64 -5.13
CA TYR A 109 1.96 7.97 -6.46
C TYR A 109 1.43 9.41 -6.60
N GLY A 110 1.89 10.34 -5.75
CA GLY A 110 1.51 11.76 -5.87
C GLY A 110 0.00 12.02 -5.73
N MET A 111 -0.74 11.12 -5.09
CA MET A 111 -2.08 11.42 -4.59
C MET A 111 -1.93 12.30 -3.36
N ASP A 112 -1.88 13.62 -3.57
CA ASP A 112 -2.12 14.57 -2.49
C ASP A 112 -3.36 14.12 -1.71
N VAL A 113 -3.27 14.15 -0.36
CA VAL A 113 -4.39 13.78 0.52
C VAL A 113 -5.37 14.96 0.58
N VAL A 114 -5.96 15.29 -0.58
CA VAL A 114 -6.93 16.39 -0.79
C VAL A 114 -8.26 16.08 -0.09
N TYR A 115 -8.57 14.80 0.15
CA TYR A 115 -9.70 14.41 0.98
C TYR A 115 -9.34 14.49 2.46
N VAL A 116 -10.02 15.39 3.17
CA VAL A 116 -9.75 15.71 4.57
C VAL A 116 -10.24 14.57 5.49
N VAL A 117 -9.41 13.54 5.68
CA VAL A 117 -9.68 12.35 6.54
C VAL A 117 -9.63 12.66 8.05
N PHE A 118 -9.89 13.91 8.43
CA PHE A 118 -10.09 14.32 9.82
C PHE A 118 -11.59 14.44 10.10
N ARG A 119 -12.01 14.20 11.35
CA ARG A 119 -13.42 14.25 11.77
C ARG A 119 -14.15 15.52 11.29
N TYR A 120 -13.54 16.68 11.48
CA TYR A 120 -14.07 17.97 11.02
C TYR A 120 -14.14 18.08 9.49
N GLY A 121 -13.14 17.57 8.78
CA GLY A 121 -13.11 17.53 7.32
C GLY A 121 -14.24 16.69 6.73
N HIS A 122 -14.49 15.51 7.32
CA HIS A 122 -15.59 14.64 6.88
C HIS A 122 -16.96 15.26 7.19
N VAL A 123 -17.14 15.97 8.31
CA VAL A 123 -18.35 16.77 8.56
C VAL A 123 -18.51 17.87 7.51
N ASN A 124 -17.45 18.63 7.21
CA ASN A 124 -17.50 19.70 6.21
C ASN A 124 -17.82 19.17 4.80
N TYR A 125 -17.23 18.03 4.41
CA TYR A 125 -17.56 17.34 3.17
C TYR A 125 -19.04 16.94 3.09
N VAL A 126 -19.61 16.37 4.15
CA VAL A 126 -21.03 16.03 4.19
C VAL A 126 -21.91 17.28 4.05
N LEU A 127 -21.61 18.35 4.77
CA LEU A 127 -22.37 19.60 4.70
C LEU A 127 -22.31 20.23 3.30
N ALA A 128 -21.12 20.31 2.69
CA ALA A 128 -20.94 20.82 1.33
C ALA A 128 -21.66 19.94 0.29
N ARG A 129 -21.43 18.61 0.33
CA ARG A 129 -22.07 17.68 -0.61
C ARG A 129 -23.59 17.65 -0.44
N ARG A 130 -24.12 17.89 0.76
CA ARG A 130 -25.57 18.03 0.98
C ARG A 130 -26.15 19.25 0.26
N LEU A 131 -25.48 20.41 0.31
CA LEU A 131 -25.93 21.60 -0.43
C LEU A 131 -25.95 21.36 -1.95
N GLU A 132 -24.93 20.67 -2.48
CA GLU A 132 -24.91 20.23 -3.88
C GLU A 132 -26.08 19.29 -4.22
N LEU A 133 -26.34 18.28 -3.39
CA LEU A 133 -27.43 17.32 -3.60
C LEU A 133 -28.83 17.96 -3.48
N LEU A 134 -29.01 18.95 -2.60
CA LEU A 134 -30.27 19.72 -2.52
C LEU A 134 -30.47 20.59 -3.76
N SER A 135 -29.40 21.15 -4.33
CA SER A 135 -29.46 21.85 -5.63
C SER A 135 -29.79 20.89 -6.78
N GLU A 136 -29.19 19.69 -6.80
CA GLU A 136 -29.56 18.61 -7.73
C GLU A 136 -31.05 18.21 -7.56
N MET A 137 -31.59 18.19 -6.33
CA MET A 137 -33.01 17.91 -6.05
C MET A 137 -33.94 19.05 -6.51
N GLY A 138 -33.56 20.31 -6.32
CA GLY A 138 -34.31 21.47 -6.84
C GLY A 138 -34.41 21.43 -8.37
N SER A 139 -33.30 21.15 -9.05
CA SER A 139 -33.28 20.92 -10.51
C SER A 139 -34.16 19.73 -10.93
N LEU A 140 -34.23 18.66 -10.13
CA LEU A 140 -35.14 17.54 -10.37
C LEU A 140 -36.61 17.92 -10.16
N GLN A 141 -36.93 18.81 -9.22
CA GLN A 141 -38.30 19.31 -9.04
C GLN A 141 -38.73 20.22 -10.20
N GLU A 142 -37.86 21.12 -10.65
CA GLU A 142 -38.12 22.02 -11.78
C GLU A 142 -38.19 21.31 -13.15
N ARG A 143 -37.37 20.25 -13.34
CA ARG A 143 -37.10 19.64 -14.66
C ARG A 143 -37.44 18.16 -14.75
N GLY A 144 -37.74 17.47 -13.66
CA GLY A 144 -37.82 16.01 -13.61
C GLY A 144 -39.17 15.38 -13.92
N LEU A 145 -40.27 16.17 -13.98
CA LEU A 145 -41.61 15.66 -14.28
C LEU A 145 -42.14 16.25 -15.59
N SER A 146 -42.13 15.45 -16.65
CA SER A 146 -43.03 15.64 -17.78
C SER A 146 -44.43 15.15 -17.38
N ALA A 147 -45.49 15.85 -17.78
CA ALA A 147 -46.87 15.55 -17.38
C ALA A 147 -47.46 14.24 -17.95
N ALA A 148 -46.66 13.46 -18.69
CA ALA A 148 -47.10 12.28 -19.45
C ALA A 148 -47.16 10.95 -18.65
N VAL A 149 -46.82 10.95 -17.36
CA VAL A 149 -46.57 9.70 -16.58
C VAL A 149 -47.85 9.04 -16.02
N LEU A 150 -49.05 9.60 -16.24
CA LEU A 150 -50.29 9.12 -15.62
C LEU A 150 -51.07 8.02 -16.38
N SER A 151 -50.51 7.45 -17.45
CA SER A 151 -51.13 6.32 -18.16
C SER A 151 -50.12 5.19 -18.39
N LEU A 152 -50.24 4.11 -17.59
CA LEU A 152 -49.58 2.84 -17.86
C LEU A 152 -50.32 2.12 -19.01
N PRO A 153 -49.65 1.75 -20.11
CA PRO A 153 -50.26 0.90 -21.13
C PRO A 153 -50.42 -0.55 -20.62
N PRO A 154 -51.37 -1.32 -21.17
CA PRO A 154 -51.61 -2.70 -20.75
C PRO A 154 -50.44 -3.63 -21.10
N LEU A 155 -50.18 -4.62 -20.23
CA LEU A 155 -49.14 -5.63 -20.44
C LEU A 155 -49.51 -6.59 -21.60
N GLN A 156 -49.02 -6.31 -22.82
CA GLN A 156 -48.63 -7.28 -23.87
C GLN A 156 -48.36 -6.56 -25.21
N VAL A 157 -47.17 -6.00 -25.38
CA VAL A 157 -46.64 -5.58 -26.70
C VAL A 157 -45.14 -5.91 -26.72
N MET A 158 -44.61 -6.30 -27.89
CA MET A 158 -43.16 -6.38 -28.08
C MET A 158 -42.58 -4.97 -27.94
N VAL A 159 -41.72 -4.76 -26.94
CA VAL A 159 -41.25 -3.40 -26.61
C VAL A 159 -40.10 -3.00 -27.54
N GLU A 160 -40.40 -2.14 -28.50
CA GLU A 160 -39.40 -1.54 -29.39
C GLU A 160 -38.45 -0.61 -28.61
N ALA A 161 -37.19 -0.48 -29.05
CA ALA A 161 -36.19 0.34 -28.35
C ALA A 161 -36.63 1.81 -28.20
N GLU A 162 -37.32 2.36 -29.21
CA GLU A 162 -37.86 3.72 -29.20
C GLU A 162 -38.89 3.96 -28.09
N ALA A 163 -39.60 2.92 -27.63
CA ALA A 163 -40.56 3.01 -26.54
C ALA A 163 -39.88 3.34 -25.20
N VAL A 164 -38.64 2.90 -24.98
CA VAL A 164 -37.86 3.21 -23.76
C VAL A 164 -37.59 4.70 -23.68
N SER A 165 -37.09 5.29 -24.77
CA SER A 165 -36.86 6.73 -24.85
C SER A 165 -38.19 7.49 -24.71
N THR A 166 -39.23 7.09 -25.43
CA THR A 166 -40.53 7.78 -25.42
C THR A 166 -41.18 7.88 -24.03
N HIS A 167 -41.07 6.82 -23.21
CA HIS A 167 -41.67 6.78 -21.87
C HIS A 167 -40.73 7.23 -20.74
N PHE A 168 -39.48 7.59 -21.03
CA PHE A 168 -38.51 7.99 -20.01
C PHE A 168 -38.86 9.36 -19.40
N PRO A 169 -39.17 9.46 -18.09
CA PRO A 169 -39.75 10.68 -17.52
C PRO A 169 -38.74 11.80 -17.28
N PHE A 170 -37.43 11.49 -17.22
CA PHE A 170 -36.39 12.41 -16.72
C PHE A 170 -35.54 13.09 -17.81
N HIS A 171 -35.97 13.09 -19.09
CA HIS A 171 -35.22 13.69 -20.22
C HIS A 171 -34.68 15.09 -19.94
N LYS A 172 -35.54 16.00 -19.47
CA LYS A 172 -35.18 17.39 -19.18
C LYS A 172 -34.16 17.51 -18.04
N TYR A 173 -34.20 16.63 -17.04
CA TYR A 173 -33.23 16.58 -15.95
C TYR A 173 -31.85 16.12 -16.44
N PHE A 174 -31.79 15.15 -17.36
CA PHE A 174 -30.55 14.64 -17.96
C PHE A 174 -30.07 15.40 -19.20
N SER A 175 -30.64 16.58 -19.49
CA SER A 175 -30.25 17.42 -20.63
C SER A 175 -28.77 17.88 -20.60
N ASN A 176 -28.17 17.94 -19.41
CA ASN A 176 -26.77 18.25 -19.15
C ASN A 176 -25.83 17.02 -19.21
N ALA A 177 -26.35 15.82 -19.42
CA ALA A 177 -25.55 14.63 -19.69
C ALA A 177 -25.12 14.57 -21.17
N PRO A 178 -24.09 13.78 -21.53
CA PRO A 178 -23.73 13.54 -22.93
C PRO A 178 -24.94 13.02 -23.73
N GLN A 179 -25.19 13.65 -24.89
CA GLN A 179 -26.32 13.31 -25.75
C GLN A 179 -25.86 12.52 -26.98
N PRO A 180 -26.69 11.60 -27.51
CA PRO A 180 -27.99 11.18 -26.97
C PRO A 180 -27.85 10.17 -25.82
N VAL A 181 -28.74 10.23 -24.83
CA VAL A 181 -28.75 9.31 -23.67
C VAL A 181 -29.17 7.88 -24.04
N PHE A 182 -30.02 7.75 -25.06
CA PHE A 182 -30.48 6.47 -25.63
C PHE A 182 -29.97 6.35 -27.06
N HIS A 183 -29.70 5.12 -27.51
CA HIS A 183 -29.10 4.85 -28.81
C HIS A 183 -30.07 4.21 -29.82
N GLY A 184 -31.22 3.70 -29.39
CA GLY A 184 -32.24 3.14 -30.27
C GLY A 184 -31.84 1.83 -30.95
N ARG A 185 -30.77 1.18 -30.48
CA ARG A 185 -30.17 -0.01 -31.12
C ARG A 185 -30.79 -1.32 -30.65
N SER A 186 -30.97 -1.46 -29.34
CA SER A 186 -31.52 -2.65 -28.70
C SER A 186 -32.29 -2.23 -27.46
N TYR A 187 -33.42 -2.89 -27.21
CA TYR A 187 -34.24 -2.64 -26.02
C TYR A 187 -33.43 -2.87 -24.73
N GLU A 188 -32.59 -3.91 -24.71
CA GLU A 188 -31.72 -4.29 -23.59
C GLU A 188 -30.62 -3.25 -23.29
N GLU A 189 -30.15 -2.53 -24.31
CA GLU A 189 -29.15 -1.47 -24.16
C GLU A 189 -29.81 -0.21 -23.58
N ASP A 190 -30.91 0.23 -24.17
CA ASP A 190 -31.61 1.45 -23.73
C ASP A 190 -32.26 1.28 -22.35
N ILE A 191 -32.80 0.10 -22.00
CA ILE A 191 -33.32 -0.16 -20.65
C ILE A 191 -32.19 -0.17 -19.61
N TYR A 192 -31.00 -0.67 -19.95
CA TYR A 192 -29.81 -0.62 -19.08
C TYR A 192 -29.30 0.82 -18.85
N PHE A 193 -29.46 1.71 -19.84
CA PHE A 193 -29.24 3.14 -19.65
C PHE A 193 -30.33 3.79 -18.78
N ALA A 194 -31.60 3.46 -18.99
CA ALA A 194 -32.72 3.97 -18.18
C ALA A 194 -32.61 3.55 -16.70
N GLU A 195 -32.26 2.28 -16.43
CA GLU A 195 -31.96 1.79 -15.08
C GLU A 195 -30.79 2.55 -14.45
N GLY A 196 -29.73 2.83 -15.22
CA GLY A 196 -28.60 3.63 -14.74
C GLY A 196 -29.00 5.05 -14.33
N CYS A 197 -29.83 5.70 -15.14
CA CYS A 197 -30.41 7.01 -14.82
C CYS A 197 -31.25 6.96 -13.53
N TYR A 198 -32.09 5.94 -13.34
CA TYR A 198 -32.85 5.75 -12.11
C TYR A 198 -31.95 5.46 -10.90
N GLN A 199 -30.92 4.62 -11.05
CA GLN A 199 -29.92 4.37 -9.99
C GLN A 199 -29.18 5.65 -9.58
N HIS A 200 -28.89 6.55 -10.53
CA HIS A 200 -28.30 7.85 -10.21
C HIS A 200 -29.21 8.70 -9.33
N ILE A 201 -30.49 8.85 -9.72
CA ILE A 201 -31.48 9.63 -8.95
C ILE A 201 -31.71 9.00 -7.57
N LYS A 202 -31.91 7.68 -7.51
CA LYS A 202 -32.07 6.94 -6.25
C LYS A 202 -30.90 7.17 -5.30
N LYS A 203 -29.66 7.20 -5.81
CA LYS A 203 -28.47 7.49 -5.01
C LYS A 203 -28.48 8.91 -4.42
N ILE A 204 -28.99 9.92 -5.12
CA ILE A 204 -29.12 11.28 -4.59
C ILE A 204 -30.03 11.28 -3.35
N PHE A 205 -31.20 10.64 -3.44
CA PHE A 205 -32.13 10.54 -2.33
C PHE A 205 -31.56 9.74 -1.14
N SER A 206 -30.94 8.58 -1.38
CA SER A 206 -30.30 7.80 -0.30
C SER A 206 -29.18 8.59 0.40
N GLN A 207 -28.38 9.38 -0.33
CA GLN A 207 -27.36 10.23 0.28
C GLN A 207 -27.97 11.41 1.07
N LEU A 208 -29.08 11.99 0.62
CA LEU A 208 -29.80 13.03 1.38
C LEU A 208 -30.41 12.47 2.67
N GLU A 209 -30.94 11.25 2.64
CA GLU A 209 -31.45 10.52 3.81
C GLU A 209 -30.34 10.25 4.84
N GLU A 210 -29.19 9.72 4.39
CA GLU A 210 -27.97 9.55 5.22
C GLU A 210 -27.49 10.86 5.86
N PHE A 211 -27.72 12.00 5.20
CA PHE A 211 -27.27 13.32 5.68
C PHE A 211 -28.32 14.05 6.54
N CYS A 212 -29.56 13.57 6.63
CA CYS A 212 -30.63 14.17 7.43
C CYS A 212 -30.23 14.30 8.92
N ALA A 213 -29.51 13.31 9.45
CA ALA A 213 -28.99 13.33 10.82
C ALA A 213 -28.08 14.55 11.14
N PHE A 214 -27.47 15.20 10.14
CA PHE A 214 -26.62 16.37 10.34
C PHE A 214 -27.41 17.66 10.56
N GLU A 215 -28.69 17.71 10.19
CA GLU A 215 -29.61 18.79 10.54
C GLU A 215 -30.04 18.69 12.01
N LEU A 216 -30.37 17.47 12.45
CA LEU A 216 -30.77 17.18 13.83
C LEU A 216 -29.62 17.40 14.83
N LEU A 217 -28.38 17.10 14.41
CA LEU A 217 -27.19 17.25 15.25
C LEU A 217 -26.55 18.63 15.03
N MET A 218 -26.73 19.56 15.98
CA MET A 218 -26.17 20.91 15.88
C MET A 218 -24.65 20.96 16.09
N ASN A 219 -24.12 20.18 17.04
CA ASN A 219 -22.71 20.22 17.42
C ASN A 219 -21.83 19.41 16.46
N GLY A 220 -20.70 19.99 16.03
CA GLY A 220 -19.71 19.30 15.19
C GLY A 220 -19.15 18.02 15.84
N LEU A 221 -19.06 17.98 17.18
CA LEU A 221 -18.64 16.80 17.92
C LEU A 221 -19.65 15.64 17.78
N ASP A 222 -20.95 15.91 17.86
CA ASP A 222 -21.99 14.88 17.76
C ASP A 222 -22.23 14.46 16.30
N ARG A 223 -22.14 15.39 15.33
CA ARG A 223 -22.01 15.07 13.90
C ARG A 223 -20.84 14.11 13.63
N SER A 224 -19.70 14.33 14.29
CA SER A 224 -18.55 13.42 14.17
C SER A 224 -18.77 12.05 14.83
N LYS A 225 -19.53 11.97 15.94
CA LYS A 225 -19.93 10.68 16.54
C LYS A 225 -20.86 9.91 15.60
N TYR A 226 -21.85 10.58 15.02
CA TYR A 226 -22.78 9.95 14.07
C TYR A 226 -22.06 9.35 12.86
N LEU A 227 -21.07 10.06 12.31
CA LEU A 227 -20.19 9.52 11.26
C LEU A 227 -19.49 8.22 11.68
N LEU A 228 -18.94 8.17 12.89
CA LEU A 228 -18.20 7.01 13.40
C LEU A 228 -19.09 5.80 13.74
N VAL A 229 -20.36 6.05 14.10
CA VAL A 229 -21.32 5.01 14.53
C VAL A 229 -22.16 4.49 13.35
N GLY A 230 -22.65 5.39 12.48
CA GLY A 230 -23.63 5.05 11.44
C GLY A 230 -23.05 4.87 10.05
N ASN A 231 -22.20 5.81 9.59
CA ASN A 231 -21.93 5.96 8.15
C ASN A 231 -20.49 5.63 7.72
N SER A 232 -19.53 5.43 8.63
CA SER A 232 -18.14 5.12 8.27
C SER A 232 -17.92 3.62 8.03
N THR A 233 -17.77 3.24 6.76
CA THR A 233 -17.38 1.87 6.33
C THR A 233 -15.92 1.53 6.64
N LEU A 234 -15.08 2.55 6.87
CA LEU A 234 -13.68 2.44 7.27
C LEU A 234 -13.41 3.45 8.39
N THR A 235 -12.89 2.98 9.53
CA THR A 235 -12.68 3.81 10.73
C THR A 235 -11.36 3.46 11.41
N LEU A 236 -10.56 4.47 11.77
CA LEU A 236 -9.36 4.33 12.60
C LEU A 236 -9.71 4.71 14.04
N LEU A 237 -9.37 3.85 15.01
CA LEU A 237 -10.18 3.69 16.23
C LEU A 237 -9.59 4.14 17.56
N PHE A 238 -10.47 4.55 18.49
CA PHE A 238 -10.18 4.67 19.93
C PHE A 238 -11.39 4.56 20.89
N PHE A 239 -12.57 4.08 20.45
CA PHE A 239 -13.78 3.96 21.32
C PHE A 239 -14.52 2.62 21.12
N CYS A 240 -15.46 2.32 22.01
CA CYS A 240 -16.30 1.12 21.95
C CYS A 240 -17.26 1.17 20.77
N PHE A 241 -17.01 0.36 19.74
CA PHE A 241 -17.79 0.28 18.51
C PHE A 241 -17.89 -1.17 18.05
N GLN A 242 -18.91 -1.47 17.23
CA GLN A 242 -19.06 -2.77 16.56
C GLN A 242 -18.48 -2.69 15.16
N TYR A 243 -17.56 -3.60 14.83
CA TYR A 243 -17.09 -3.83 13.45
C TYR A 243 -17.11 -5.32 13.16
N ASP A 244 -17.27 -5.66 11.88
CA ASP A 244 -17.17 -7.06 11.42
C ASP A 244 -15.74 -7.47 11.10
N ASN A 245 -14.93 -6.53 10.59
CA ASN A 245 -13.62 -6.79 10.02
C ASN A 245 -12.60 -5.81 10.60
N ILE A 246 -11.43 -6.30 10.99
CA ILE A 246 -10.28 -5.47 11.33
C ILE A 246 -9.18 -5.72 10.30
N LEU A 247 -8.60 -4.64 9.78
CA LEU A 247 -7.35 -4.65 9.03
C LEU A 247 -6.34 -3.78 9.80
N MET A 248 -5.18 -4.35 10.11
CA MET A 248 -4.09 -3.67 10.81
C MET A 248 -2.83 -3.65 9.94
N GLU A 249 -2.34 -2.46 9.62
CA GLU A 249 -0.94 -2.25 9.23
C GLU A 249 -0.10 -2.04 10.51
N ASP A 250 1.14 -2.51 10.53
CA ASP A 250 2.07 -2.43 11.68
C ASP A 250 1.47 -2.91 13.02
N ALA A 251 0.77 -4.04 12.98
CA ALA A 251 -0.06 -4.55 14.07
C ALA A 251 0.66 -4.70 15.43
N ARG A 252 0.06 -4.16 16.51
CA ARG A 252 0.64 -4.17 17.87
C ARG A 252 -0.20 -4.89 18.93
N THR A 253 -1.52 -4.70 19.00
CA THR A 253 -2.41 -5.41 19.96
C THR A 253 -3.91 -5.24 19.63
N VAL A 254 -4.71 -6.32 19.63
CA VAL A 254 -6.20 -6.31 19.66
C VAL A 254 -6.73 -7.58 20.34
N THR A 255 -7.90 -7.51 20.99
CA THR A 255 -8.64 -8.63 21.60
C THR A 255 -9.63 -9.30 20.62
N ALA A 256 -10.01 -10.56 20.86
CA ALA A 256 -10.80 -11.37 19.93
C ALA A 256 -12.32 -11.06 19.94
N GLY A 257 -12.99 -11.27 18.80
CA GLY A 257 -14.45 -11.08 18.62
C GLY A 257 -14.95 -10.87 17.18
N TRP A 258 -14.07 -10.85 16.18
CA TRP A 258 -14.33 -10.32 14.83
C TRP A 258 -14.61 -11.42 13.79
N LYS A 259 -15.41 -11.12 12.74
CA LYS A 259 -15.64 -12.05 11.62
C LYS A 259 -14.38 -12.23 10.76
N ARG A 260 -13.58 -11.17 10.60
CA ARG A 260 -12.27 -11.19 9.91
C ARG A 260 -11.24 -10.37 10.68
N TRP A 261 -10.01 -10.88 10.73
CA TRP A 261 -8.88 -10.17 11.34
C TRP A 261 -7.63 -10.26 10.47
N ILE A 262 -7.34 -9.19 9.73
CA ILE A 262 -6.22 -9.10 8.79
C ILE A 262 -5.09 -8.34 9.47
N MET A 263 -3.92 -8.96 9.60
CA MET A 263 -2.70 -8.35 10.15
C MET A 263 -1.63 -8.27 9.05
N ILE A 264 -1.14 -7.07 8.77
CA ILE A 264 -0.10 -6.78 7.77
C ILE A 264 1.12 -6.24 8.51
N GLY A 265 2.29 -6.89 8.35
CA GLY A 265 3.54 -6.40 8.95
C GLY A 265 4.73 -7.35 8.82
N ASP A 266 5.89 -6.98 9.39
CA ASP A 266 7.12 -7.77 9.28
C ASP A 266 7.86 -7.98 10.60
N HIS A 267 7.83 -9.21 11.11
CA HIS A 267 8.57 -9.62 12.30
C HIS A 267 10.10 -9.75 12.09
N GLN A 268 10.61 -9.68 10.85
CA GLN A 268 12.06 -9.60 10.58
C GLN A 268 12.57 -8.16 10.46
N GLN A 269 11.70 -7.16 10.64
CA GLN A 269 12.07 -5.75 10.74
C GLN A 269 11.97 -5.25 12.19
N LEU A 270 12.19 -3.95 12.38
CA LEU A 270 12.24 -3.30 13.68
C LEU A 270 11.00 -3.59 14.56
N PRO A 271 11.19 -4.04 15.82
CA PRO A 271 10.11 -4.18 16.78
C PRO A 271 9.60 -2.80 17.27
N PRO A 272 8.48 -2.76 18.01
CA PRO A 272 8.04 -1.57 18.73
C PRO A 272 9.14 -0.98 19.64
N VAL A 273 9.24 0.34 19.68
CA VAL A 273 10.28 1.04 20.46
C VAL A 273 9.94 0.98 21.95
N ILE A 274 10.66 0.14 22.70
CA ILE A 274 10.57 0.08 24.16
C ILE A 274 11.51 1.13 24.75
N LYS A 275 10.96 2.15 25.43
CA LYS A 275 11.76 3.26 26.01
C LYS A 275 12.72 2.79 27.11
N ASN A 276 12.31 1.82 27.91
CA ASN A 276 13.12 1.25 28.99
C ASN A 276 13.57 -0.17 28.60
N MET A 277 14.86 -0.29 28.28
CA MET A 277 15.49 -1.54 27.83
C MET A 277 15.39 -2.69 28.85
N ALA A 278 15.08 -2.43 30.12
CA ALA A 278 14.84 -3.50 31.10
C ALA A 278 13.60 -4.34 30.73
N PHE A 279 12.48 -3.72 30.33
CA PHE A 279 11.29 -4.45 29.89
C PHE A 279 11.52 -5.22 28.58
N GLN A 280 12.43 -4.73 27.73
CA GLN A 280 12.88 -5.50 26.55
C GLN A 280 13.67 -6.74 27.00
N LYS A 281 14.69 -6.58 27.84
CA LYS A 281 15.59 -7.67 28.26
C LYS A 281 14.93 -8.73 29.16
N TYR A 282 14.11 -8.32 30.12
CA TYR A 282 13.54 -9.22 31.13
C TYR A 282 12.11 -9.69 30.80
N SER A 283 11.29 -8.82 30.20
CA SER A 283 9.87 -9.11 29.91
C SER A 283 9.61 -9.41 28.44
N ASN A 284 10.63 -9.31 27.58
CA ASN A 284 10.53 -9.50 26.13
C ASN A 284 9.44 -8.63 25.45
N MET A 285 9.18 -7.44 26.03
CA MET A 285 8.06 -6.56 25.64
C MET A 285 8.14 -6.04 24.19
N GLU A 286 9.27 -6.25 23.52
CA GLU A 286 9.46 -5.93 22.10
C GLU A 286 8.76 -6.90 21.14
N HIS A 287 8.31 -8.08 21.60
CA HIS A 287 7.67 -9.04 20.72
C HIS A 287 6.28 -8.56 20.29
N PRO A 288 6.04 -8.33 18.98
CA PRO A 288 4.71 -7.98 18.49
C PRO A 288 3.76 -9.16 18.66
N LEU A 289 2.45 -8.88 18.66
CA LEU A 289 1.42 -9.89 18.87
C LEU A 289 1.44 -10.93 17.74
N ARG A 290 2.04 -12.09 18.01
CA ARG A 290 2.09 -13.25 17.11
C ARG A 290 1.06 -14.26 17.57
N THR A 291 -0.05 -14.40 16.83
CA THR A 291 -1.04 -15.46 17.05
C THR A 291 -0.38 -16.83 16.89
N PRO A 292 -0.21 -17.63 17.96
CA PRO A 292 0.38 -18.96 17.85
C PRO A 292 -0.55 -19.87 17.05
N GLY A 293 0.01 -20.70 16.17
CA GLY A 293 -0.75 -21.69 15.39
C GLY A 293 -1.25 -21.24 14.01
N TYR A 294 -1.17 -19.96 13.64
CA TYR A 294 -1.52 -19.49 12.30
C TYR A 294 -0.27 -19.21 11.46
N PRO A 295 -0.05 -19.91 10.32
CA PRO A 295 1.08 -19.64 9.43
C PRO A 295 0.85 -18.33 8.66
N PRO A 296 1.83 -17.40 8.61
CA PRO A 296 1.69 -16.19 7.82
C PRO A 296 1.78 -16.46 6.32
N LEU A 297 0.82 -15.94 5.57
CA LEU A 297 0.89 -15.77 4.12
C LEU A 297 2.05 -14.81 3.82
N THR A 298 3.14 -15.37 3.30
CA THR A 298 4.41 -14.66 3.11
C THR A 298 4.48 -14.11 1.70
N TRP A 299 4.60 -12.80 1.54
CA TRP A 299 4.74 -12.17 0.22
C TRP A 299 6.16 -12.40 -0.34
N MET A 300 6.25 -12.61 -1.65
CA MET A 300 7.47 -13.06 -2.33
C MET A 300 7.97 -12.09 -3.42
N THR A 301 7.34 -10.94 -3.63
CA THR A 301 7.68 -9.98 -4.69
C THR A 301 7.51 -8.53 -4.23
N ARG A 302 8.40 -7.62 -4.66
CA ARG A 302 8.41 -6.20 -4.25
C ARG A 302 8.56 -5.21 -5.41
N ASP A 303 7.98 -4.02 -5.26
CA ASP A 303 8.02 -2.87 -6.19
C ASP A 303 9.29 -2.00 -6.14
N VAL A 304 10.06 -1.95 -5.03
CA VAL A 304 11.24 -1.06 -4.87
C VAL A 304 12.23 -1.68 -3.88
N PRO A 305 13.52 -1.97 -4.22
CA PRO A 305 14.43 -1.13 -5.00
C PRO A 305 15.11 -1.88 -6.17
N SER A 306 16.19 -1.30 -6.73
CA SER A 306 16.98 -1.91 -7.82
C SER A 306 17.47 -3.33 -7.47
N PRO A 307 17.57 -4.24 -8.46
CA PRO A 307 17.92 -5.64 -8.22
C PRO A 307 19.20 -5.87 -7.39
N PRO A 308 20.31 -5.11 -7.57
CA PRO A 308 21.53 -5.31 -6.78
C PRO A 308 21.36 -5.02 -5.28
N VAL A 309 20.68 -3.91 -4.93
CA VAL A 309 20.44 -3.51 -3.53
C VAL A 309 19.52 -4.50 -2.83
N CYS A 310 18.60 -5.14 -3.57
CA CYS A 310 17.71 -6.16 -3.02
C CYS A 310 18.46 -7.36 -2.39
N ASN A 311 19.63 -7.71 -2.94
CA ASN A 311 20.42 -8.84 -2.46
C ASN A 311 21.00 -8.65 -1.05
N LEU A 312 21.17 -7.40 -0.59
CA LEU A 312 21.75 -7.09 0.72
C LEU A 312 20.89 -7.57 1.91
N TYR A 313 19.60 -7.83 1.70
CA TYR A 313 18.69 -8.34 2.75
C TYR A 313 17.78 -9.49 2.29
N ASN A 314 17.68 -9.82 1.00
CA ASN A 314 16.70 -10.82 0.53
C ASN A 314 16.92 -12.22 1.11
N TRP A 315 18.17 -12.58 1.41
CA TRP A 315 18.61 -13.78 2.13
C TRP A 315 17.87 -14.03 3.45
N ARG A 316 17.34 -12.98 4.09
CA ARG A 316 16.59 -13.09 5.36
C ARG A 316 15.17 -13.62 5.14
N TYR A 317 14.65 -13.51 3.91
CA TYR A 317 13.28 -13.77 3.50
C TYR A 317 13.18 -15.07 2.68
N LYS A 318 12.01 -15.72 2.72
CA LYS A 318 11.75 -16.88 1.87
C LYS A 318 11.34 -16.42 0.48
N GLN A 319 12.13 -16.76 -0.54
CA GLN A 319 11.82 -16.54 -1.96
C GLN A 319 11.47 -15.09 -2.32
N LEU A 320 12.15 -14.11 -1.74
CA LEU A 320 11.93 -12.69 -2.03
C LEU A 320 12.59 -12.28 -3.36
N GLY A 321 11.77 -12.05 -4.38
CA GLY A 321 12.15 -11.54 -5.70
C GLY A 321 11.70 -10.12 -6.00
N ASN A 322 12.00 -9.66 -7.21
CA ASN A 322 11.65 -8.34 -7.74
C ASN A 322 10.46 -8.45 -8.70
N LEU A 323 9.64 -7.40 -8.83
CA LEU A 323 8.55 -7.37 -9.80
C LEU A 323 9.05 -7.09 -11.23
N PRO A 324 8.31 -7.49 -12.29
CA PRO A 324 8.75 -7.34 -13.67
C PRO A 324 9.10 -5.90 -14.06
N HIS A 325 8.33 -4.90 -13.61
CA HIS A 325 8.62 -3.49 -13.90
C HIS A 325 9.94 -3.02 -13.25
N VAL A 326 10.35 -3.58 -12.11
CA VAL A 326 11.63 -3.28 -11.46
C VAL A 326 12.81 -3.86 -12.25
N GLN A 327 12.57 -4.98 -12.95
CA GLN A 327 13.57 -5.61 -13.80
C GLN A 327 13.64 -5.01 -15.20
N LEU A 328 12.51 -4.51 -15.73
CA LEU A 328 12.37 -4.09 -17.14
C LEU A 328 12.46 -2.58 -17.37
N LEU A 329 12.09 -1.73 -16.39
CA LEU A 329 12.10 -0.28 -16.61
C LEU A 329 13.53 0.28 -16.53
N PRO A 330 13.99 1.08 -17.53
CA PRO A 330 15.34 1.66 -17.54
C PRO A 330 15.68 2.45 -16.27
N GLN A 331 14.69 3.10 -15.64
CA GLN A 331 14.86 3.88 -14.40
C GLN A 331 15.43 3.08 -13.20
N PHE A 332 15.34 1.74 -13.24
CA PHE A 332 15.90 0.85 -12.20
C PHE A 332 17.17 0.11 -12.64
N GLN A 333 17.54 0.23 -13.92
CA GLN A 333 18.77 -0.30 -14.52
C GLN A 333 19.83 0.80 -14.70
N ALA A 334 19.42 2.07 -14.76
CA ALA A 334 20.32 3.21 -14.94
C ALA A 334 21.33 3.27 -13.78
N PRO A 335 22.64 3.39 -14.09
CA PRO A 335 23.66 3.61 -13.06
C PRO A 335 23.49 5.00 -12.44
N ASN A 336 24.09 5.21 -11.27
CA ASN A 336 24.13 6.52 -10.62
C ASN A 336 25.22 7.39 -11.28
N PRO A 337 24.89 8.50 -11.99
CA PRO A 337 25.91 9.34 -12.63
C PRO A 337 26.99 9.80 -11.64
N GLY A 338 28.25 9.57 -11.97
CA GLY A 338 29.39 9.99 -11.15
C GLY A 338 29.78 9.02 -10.05
N LEU A 339 29.07 7.89 -9.88
CA LEU A 339 29.44 6.80 -8.98
C LEU A 339 29.59 5.51 -9.78
N THR A 340 30.72 4.82 -9.64
CA THR A 340 31.01 3.61 -10.44
C THR A 340 30.12 2.41 -10.09
N PHE A 341 29.51 2.41 -8.90
CA PHE A 341 28.71 1.31 -8.38
C PHE A 341 27.35 1.80 -7.86
N ASP A 342 26.32 0.94 -7.95
CA ASP A 342 24.99 1.25 -7.41
C ASP A 342 24.99 1.42 -5.89
N PHE A 343 25.89 0.70 -5.22
CA PHE A 343 26.11 0.76 -3.77
C PHE A 343 27.57 0.41 -3.46
N GLN A 344 28.15 1.04 -2.45
CA GLN A 344 29.50 0.73 -2.01
C GLN A 344 29.62 0.77 -0.48
N LEU A 345 30.39 -0.18 0.09
CA LEU A 345 30.82 -0.12 1.49
C LEU A 345 32.17 0.58 1.56
N LEU A 346 32.24 1.65 2.33
CA LEU A 346 33.38 2.55 2.41
C LEU A 346 34.01 2.43 3.80
N ASN A 347 35.27 2.00 3.82
CA ASN A 347 36.00 1.83 5.06
C ASN A 347 36.54 3.17 5.56
N VAL A 348 36.12 3.55 6.78
CA VAL A 348 36.54 4.79 7.43
C VAL A 348 37.40 4.48 8.65
N GLU A 349 38.70 4.76 8.50
CA GLU A 349 39.69 4.64 9.56
C GLU A 349 39.62 5.84 10.54
N ASP A 350 40.53 5.87 11.51
CA ASP A 350 40.60 6.95 12.50
C ASP A 350 40.98 8.29 11.84
N PHE A 351 40.18 9.34 12.10
CA PHE A 351 40.43 10.69 11.62
C PHE A 351 41.05 11.52 12.74
N ASN A 352 42.20 12.16 12.49
CA ASN A 352 43.03 12.81 13.52
C ASN A 352 43.32 11.89 14.73
N GLY A 353 43.50 10.59 14.49
CA GLY A 353 43.71 9.57 15.53
C GLY A 353 42.44 9.16 16.30
N VAL A 354 41.25 9.60 15.87
CA VAL A 354 39.97 9.32 16.55
C VAL A 354 38.95 8.70 15.58
N GLY A 355 38.42 7.53 15.96
CA GLY A 355 37.29 6.87 15.30
C GLY A 355 35.95 7.27 15.94
N GLU A 356 35.33 6.34 16.68
CA GLU A 356 34.21 6.71 17.56
C GLU A 356 34.69 7.55 18.75
N SER A 357 33.98 8.65 19.02
CA SER A 357 34.13 9.48 20.21
C SER A 357 32.81 9.56 20.97
N GLU A 358 32.91 9.80 22.27
CA GLU A 358 31.78 9.84 23.20
C GLU A 358 31.94 11.05 24.15
N PRO A 359 31.58 12.28 23.71
CA PRO A 359 31.72 13.50 24.53
C PRO A 359 30.82 13.52 25.76
N ASN A 360 29.69 12.83 25.69
CA ASN A 360 28.74 12.62 26.77
C ASN A 360 28.37 11.13 26.82
N PRO A 361 28.00 10.55 27.98
CA PRO A 361 27.60 9.15 28.06
C PRO A 361 26.50 8.79 27.06
N TYR A 362 26.70 7.70 26.32
CA TYR A 362 25.89 7.20 25.21
C TYR A 362 25.79 8.13 23.98
N PHE A 363 26.61 9.17 23.90
CA PHE A 363 26.68 10.12 22.77
C PHE A 363 27.70 9.63 21.73
N TYR A 364 27.39 8.53 21.04
CA TYR A 364 28.27 8.02 19.98
C TYR A 364 28.25 8.93 18.76
N GLN A 365 29.43 9.40 18.38
CA GLN A 365 29.68 10.14 17.13
C GLN A 365 31.01 9.68 16.50
N ASN A 366 31.18 9.98 15.21
CA ASN A 366 32.41 9.70 14.47
C ASN A 366 32.58 10.86 13.48
N LEU A 367 33.64 11.65 13.64
CA LEU A 367 33.86 12.87 12.86
C LEU A 367 34.30 12.54 11.43
N GLY A 368 35.25 11.63 11.25
CA GLY A 368 35.73 11.22 9.92
C GLY A 368 34.61 10.70 9.03
N GLU A 369 33.74 9.83 9.56
CA GLU A 369 32.54 9.41 8.83
C GLU A 369 31.62 10.60 8.53
N ALA A 370 31.46 11.57 9.45
CA ALA A 370 30.54 12.70 9.25
C ALA A 370 31.00 13.62 8.12
N GLU A 371 32.29 13.99 8.12
CA GLU A 371 32.87 14.82 7.07
C GLU A 371 32.82 14.11 5.70
N TYR A 372 33.09 12.80 5.65
CA TYR A 372 33.00 12.04 4.40
C TYR A 372 31.55 11.99 3.87
N CYS A 373 30.56 11.80 4.74
CA CYS A 373 29.14 11.87 4.35
C CYS A 373 28.79 13.23 3.71
N VAL A 374 29.26 14.33 4.32
CA VAL A 374 28.98 15.68 3.82
C VAL A 374 29.77 15.97 2.54
N ALA A 375 31.02 15.53 2.43
CA ALA A 375 31.83 15.67 1.21
C ALA A 375 31.23 14.91 0.02
N LEU A 376 30.73 13.69 0.23
CA LEU A 376 30.02 12.93 -0.80
C LEU A 376 28.70 13.60 -1.19
N PHE A 377 27.94 14.13 -0.22
CA PHE A 377 26.75 14.93 -0.52
C PHE A 377 27.09 16.16 -1.38
N MET A 378 28.12 16.94 -1.01
CA MET A 378 28.58 18.10 -1.78
C MET A 378 28.99 17.70 -3.20
N TYR A 379 29.74 16.61 -3.36
CA TYR A 379 30.11 16.05 -4.67
C TYR A 379 28.86 15.77 -5.53
N MET A 380 27.85 15.09 -4.98
CA MET A 380 26.61 14.82 -5.72
C MET A 380 25.83 16.11 -6.05
N ARG A 381 25.81 17.11 -5.17
CA ARG A 381 25.21 18.43 -5.48
C ARG A 381 25.91 19.13 -6.63
N LEU A 382 27.25 19.08 -6.67
CA LEU A 382 28.07 19.65 -7.76
C LEU A 382 27.88 18.92 -9.10
N LEU A 383 27.57 17.61 -9.08
CA LEU A 383 27.18 16.86 -10.28
C LEU A 383 25.77 17.20 -10.80
N GLY A 384 24.99 18.02 -10.09
CA GLY A 384 23.64 18.43 -10.49
C GLY A 384 22.49 17.63 -9.86
N TYR A 385 22.75 16.77 -8.87
CA TYR A 385 21.67 16.02 -8.22
C TYR A 385 20.71 16.96 -7.43
N PRO A 386 19.38 16.84 -7.60
CA PRO A 386 18.38 17.71 -6.96
C PRO A 386 18.14 17.35 -5.49
N ALA A 387 18.25 18.34 -4.59
CA ALA A 387 18.27 18.23 -3.12
C ALA A 387 17.15 17.40 -2.45
N ASP A 388 16.01 17.20 -3.11
CA ASP A 388 14.83 16.60 -2.45
C ASP A 388 14.84 15.07 -2.50
N ARG A 389 15.56 14.49 -3.47
CA ARG A 389 15.80 13.03 -3.55
C ARG A 389 16.83 12.57 -2.49
N ILE A 390 17.50 13.52 -1.84
CA ILE A 390 18.77 13.41 -1.11
C ILE A 390 18.42 13.28 0.41
N ASN A 391 18.50 12.07 1.02
CA ASN A 391 18.15 11.78 2.46
C ASN A 391 19.19 11.00 3.36
N ILE A 392 20.06 11.63 4.18
CA ILE A 392 21.10 10.95 5.03
C ILE A 392 20.51 10.12 6.17
N LEU A 393 21.08 8.93 6.38
CA LEU A 393 20.73 8.02 7.47
C LEU A 393 21.93 7.73 8.40
N THR A 394 21.63 7.58 9.68
CA THR A 394 22.60 7.07 10.65
C THR A 394 21.89 6.25 11.72
N THR A 395 22.61 5.27 12.25
CA THR A 395 22.17 4.39 13.34
C THR A 395 22.01 5.12 14.67
N TYR A 396 22.66 6.28 14.87
CA TYR A 396 22.65 7.03 16.14
C TYR A 396 22.06 8.44 16.02
N ASN A 397 21.03 8.73 16.82
CA ASN A 397 20.35 10.04 16.85
C ASN A 397 21.28 11.22 17.14
N ARG A 398 22.41 11.03 17.83
CA ARG A 398 23.38 12.11 18.12
C ARG A 398 24.28 12.43 16.94
N LYS A 399 24.75 11.43 16.20
CA LYS A 399 25.43 11.60 14.91
C LYS A 399 24.58 12.41 13.91
N LYS A 400 23.25 12.27 13.94
CA LYS A 400 22.33 13.08 13.11
C LYS A 400 22.41 14.59 13.40
N HIS A 401 22.73 15.00 14.63
CA HIS A 401 22.99 16.42 14.94
C HIS A 401 24.33 16.83 14.34
N LEU A 402 25.43 16.12 14.64
CA LEU A 402 26.75 16.41 14.08
C LEU A 402 26.74 16.53 12.54
N ILE A 403 26.05 15.63 11.83
CA ILE A 403 25.92 15.71 10.36
C ILE A 403 25.22 17.01 9.94
N ARG A 404 24.14 17.42 10.62
CA ARG A 404 23.45 18.68 10.34
C ARG A 404 24.31 19.89 10.66
N ASP A 405 25.06 19.85 11.75
CA ASP A 405 25.95 20.95 12.14
C ASP A 405 27.05 21.15 11.08
N VAL A 406 27.64 20.05 10.57
CA VAL A 406 28.62 20.08 9.48
C VAL A 406 27.99 20.46 8.12
N ILE A 407 26.72 20.08 7.84
CA ILE A 407 25.99 20.57 6.67
C ILE A 407 25.78 22.07 6.78
N ASN A 408 25.13 22.57 7.83
CA ASN A 408 24.81 23.99 8.01
C ASN A 408 26.05 24.89 8.03
N GLN A 409 27.23 24.36 8.39
CA GLN A 409 28.51 25.08 8.31
C GLN A 409 29.12 25.13 6.89
N ARG A 410 28.69 24.25 5.97
CA ARG A 410 29.30 24.07 4.64
C ARG A 410 28.32 24.26 3.47
N CYS A 411 27.01 24.17 3.69
CA CYS A 411 25.94 24.19 2.69
C CYS A 411 24.59 24.60 3.30
N ASP A 412 23.80 25.36 2.56
CA ASP A 412 22.36 25.51 2.80
C ASP A 412 21.58 24.40 2.07
N ASP A 413 20.73 23.67 2.82
CA ASP A 413 19.74 22.65 2.42
C ASP A 413 20.16 21.30 1.77
N GLY A 414 19.56 20.19 2.27
CA GLY A 414 19.59 18.81 1.71
C GLY A 414 20.70 17.85 2.25
N GLY A 415 20.66 16.53 1.96
CA GLY A 415 21.75 15.55 2.31
C GLY A 415 21.44 14.07 1.93
N TYR A 416 22.24 13.29 1.13
CA TYR A 416 21.83 12.01 0.44
C TYR A 416 21.75 10.74 1.30
N ILE A 417 21.05 9.65 0.88
CA ILE A 417 21.04 8.31 1.54
C ILE A 417 22.40 7.63 1.56
N ILE A 418 23.20 8.20 2.42
CA ILE A 418 24.47 7.79 2.93
C ILE A 418 24.18 7.20 4.30
N LEU A 419 24.63 5.97 4.55
CA LEU A 419 24.42 5.28 5.82
C LEU A 419 25.70 5.32 6.66
N SER A 420 25.73 6.14 7.71
CA SER A 420 26.83 6.17 8.69
C SER A 420 26.55 5.22 9.85
N LEU A 421 27.39 4.18 10.00
CA LEU A 421 27.28 3.17 11.07
C LEU A 421 27.89 3.62 12.40
N VAL A 422 28.77 4.63 12.38
CA VAL A 422 29.38 5.35 13.51
C VAL A 422 30.38 4.55 14.34
N ARG A 423 30.06 3.30 14.66
CA ARG A 423 30.82 2.51 15.65
C ARG A 423 32.13 1.98 15.09
N THR A 424 33.15 2.02 15.94
CA THR A 424 34.50 1.55 15.68
C THR A 424 35.05 0.63 16.77
N ARG A 425 34.49 0.64 18.00
CA ARG A 425 34.93 -0.24 19.11
C ARG A 425 34.05 -1.47 19.31
N ALA A 426 32.73 -1.33 19.14
CA ALA A 426 31.77 -2.43 19.32
C ALA A 426 30.56 -2.23 18.41
N VAL A 427 30.06 -3.32 17.81
CA VAL A 427 28.92 -3.33 16.86
C VAL A 427 27.68 -2.62 17.41
N GLY A 428 27.50 -2.64 18.73
CA GLY A 428 26.41 -1.96 19.42
C GLY A 428 25.05 -2.55 19.02
N HIS A 429 24.05 -1.69 18.85
CA HIS A 429 22.70 -2.16 18.58
C HIS A 429 22.51 -2.74 17.15
N LEU A 430 23.47 -2.58 16.23
CA LEU A 430 23.36 -3.11 14.86
C LEU A 430 23.51 -4.64 14.81
N TRP A 431 23.97 -5.26 15.91
CA TRP A 431 23.95 -6.72 16.11
C TRP A 431 22.54 -7.30 15.93
N ASP A 432 21.50 -6.52 16.20
CA ASP A 432 20.13 -6.85 15.82
C ASP A 432 19.98 -6.81 14.28
N VAL A 433 20.01 -7.99 13.66
CA VAL A 433 19.80 -8.20 12.21
C VAL A 433 18.56 -7.48 11.68
N ARG A 434 17.51 -7.28 12.49
CA ARG A 434 16.31 -6.54 12.07
C ARG A 434 16.63 -5.07 11.77
N ARG A 435 17.59 -4.47 12.49
CA ARG A 435 18.10 -3.12 12.22
C ARG A 435 18.96 -3.08 10.97
N LEU A 436 19.80 -4.11 10.76
CA LEU A 436 20.57 -4.24 9.52
C LEU A 436 19.65 -4.29 8.30
N VAL A 437 18.61 -5.14 8.34
CA VAL A 437 17.63 -5.27 7.25
C VAL A 437 16.93 -3.93 6.96
N VAL A 438 16.50 -3.19 7.98
CA VAL A 438 15.88 -1.86 7.80
C VAL A 438 16.87 -0.79 7.35
N ALA A 439 18.15 -0.91 7.70
CA ALA A 439 19.19 -0.01 7.20
C ALA A 439 19.47 -0.28 5.71
N MET A 440 19.69 -1.54 5.35
CA MET A 440 19.96 -2.00 3.98
C MET A 440 18.75 -1.82 3.04
N SER A 441 17.52 -1.84 3.57
CA SER A 441 16.31 -1.58 2.79
C SER A 441 16.12 -0.12 2.39
N ARG A 442 16.74 0.79 3.15
CA ARG A 442 16.65 2.23 2.95
C ARG A 442 17.88 2.77 2.23
N SER A 443 19.08 2.24 2.49
CA SER A 443 20.29 2.59 1.75
C SER A 443 20.16 2.25 0.26
N ARG A 444 20.42 3.23 -0.60
CA ARG A 444 20.41 3.07 -2.07
C ARG A 444 21.76 3.32 -2.74
N LEU A 445 22.73 3.82 -1.97
CA LEU A 445 24.04 4.29 -2.42
C LEU A 445 25.10 3.76 -1.44
N ASP A 446 25.81 4.67 -0.76
CA ASP A 446 27.02 4.32 -0.02
C ASP A 446 26.83 4.16 1.50
N ILE A 447 27.60 3.23 2.06
CA ILE A 447 27.56 2.83 3.46
C ILE A 447 28.94 3.08 4.06
N PHE A 448 29.02 3.90 5.10
CA PHE A 448 30.26 4.29 5.76
C PHE A 448 30.38 3.56 7.10
N ALA A 449 31.49 2.87 7.30
CA ALA A 449 31.73 2.04 8.48
C ALA A 449 33.21 1.76 8.71
N ARG A 450 33.57 1.33 9.92
CA ARG A 450 34.80 0.56 10.16
C ARG A 450 34.58 -0.90 9.74
N VAL A 451 35.00 -1.28 8.55
CA VAL A 451 34.65 -2.59 7.95
C VAL A 451 35.16 -3.76 8.81
N SER A 452 36.38 -3.64 9.34
CA SER A 452 36.99 -4.64 10.23
C SER A 452 36.15 -4.96 11.48
N LEU A 453 35.38 -4.00 12.01
CA LEU A 453 34.50 -4.25 13.15
C LEU A 453 33.28 -5.11 12.77
N PHE A 454 32.62 -4.77 11.66
CA PHE A 454 31.35 -5.41 11.29
C PHE A 454 31.55 -6.73 10.53
N GLN A 455 32.65 -6.89 9.79
CA GLN A 455 33.01 -8.14 9.11
C GLN A 455 33.23 -9.30 10.10
N ASN A 456 33.68 -9.00 11.32
CA ASN A 456 33.85 -9.99 12.39
C ASN A 456 32.53 -10.43 13.06
N CYS A 457 31.38 -9.84 12.69
CA CYS A 457 30.08 -10.16 13.28
C CYS A 457 29.35 -11.23 12.44
N PHE A 458 29.26 -12.46 12.96
CA PHE A 458 28.68 -13.61 12.26
C PHE A 458 27.25 -13.37 11.74
N GLU A 459 26.42 -12.68 12.52
CA GLU A 459 25.02 -12.41 12.19
C GLU A 459 24.85 -11.41 11.03
N LEU A 460 25.88 -10.60 10.76
CA LEU A 460 25.90 -9.59 9.70
C LEU A 460 26.60 -10.11 8.42
N SER A 461 27.34 -11.22 8.50
CA SER A 461 28.10 -11.80 7.39
C SER A 461 27.29 -11.96 6.08
N PRO A 462 26.02 -12.38 6.06
CA PRO A 462 25.28 -12.54 4.80
C PRO A 462 25.10 -11.25 3.98
N ALA A 463 25.11 -10.08 4.65
CA ALA A 463 25.13 -8.77 3.98
C ALA A 463 26.57 -8.28 3.78
N PHE A 464 27.43 -8.38 4.79
CA PHE A 464 28.78 -7.85 4.73
C PHE A 464 29.66 -8.58 3.71
N ASN A 465 29.49 -9.89 3.50
CA ASN A 465 30.22 -10.64 2.46
C ASN A 465 29.85 -10.17 1.03
N GLN A 466 28.63 -9.65 0.83
CA GLN A 466 28.23 -9.06 -0.46
C GLN A 466 28.77 -7.64 -0.62
N LEU A 467 28.85 -6.90 0.49
CA LEU A 467 29.40 -5.53 0.51
C LEU A 467 30.92 -5.53 0.30
N THR A 468 31.66 -6.45 0.92
CA THR A 468 33.13 -6.58 0.77
C THR A 468 33.56 -7.24 -0.53
N ALA A 469 32.62 -7.79 -1.32
CA ALA A 469 32.88 -8.22 -2.69
C ALA A 469 33.12 -7.03 -3.66
N ARG A 470 32.78 -5.80 -3.25
CA ARG A 470 33.11 -4.55 -3.96
C ARG A 470 34.30 -3.86 -3.27
N PRO A 471 35.08 -3.01 -3.98
CA PRO A 471 36.20 -2.27 -3.37
C PRO A 471 35.77 -1.43 -2.16
N MET A 472 36.63 -1.28 -1.15
CA MET A 472 36.30 -0.55 0.08
C MET A 472 36.68 0.96 0.08
N LYS A 473 37.17 1.47 -1.06
CA LYS A 473 37.52 2.89 -1.29
C LYS A 473 36.61 3.46 -2.36
N LEU A 474 36.07 4.66 -2.17
CA LEU A 474 35.08 5.26 -3.08
C LEU A 474 35.59 5.38 -4.53
N HIS A 475 34.81 4.91 -5.51
CA HIS A 475 35.15 4.99 -6.95
C HIS A 475 34.23 6.00 -7.67
N ILE A 476 34.66 7.26 -7.69
CA ILE A 476 33.94 8.37 -8.36
C ILE A 476 34.24 8.47 -9.86
N ARG A 477 33.34 9.12 -10.61
CA ARG A 477 33.48 9.47 -12.03
C ARG A 477 33.11 10.95 -12.25
N PRO A 478 33.99 11.91 -11.93
CA PRO A 478 33.64 13.34 -11.87
C PRO A 478 33.14 13.97 -13.18
N ASN A 479 33.31 13.29 -14.32
CA ASN A 479 32.87 13.76 -15.64
C ASN A 479 31.44 13.32 -16.01
N GLU A 480 30.78 12.49 -15.19
CA GLU A 480 29.42 12.01 -15.42
C GLU A 480 28.40 12.86 -14.64
N TYR A 481 27.80 13.83 -15.30
CA TYR A 481 26.81 14.74 -14.70
C TYR A 481 25.41 14.12 -14.60
N TYR A 482 24.65 14.55 -13.60
CA TYR A 482 23.26 14.15 -13.41
C TYR A 482 22.34 14.89 -14.39
N THR A 483 22.02 14.24 -15.52
CA THR A 483 20.93 14.69 -16.40
C THR A 483 19.59 14.22 -15.85
N GLN A 484 18.58 15.11 -15.86
CA GLN A 484 17.22 14.71 -15.52
C GLN A 484 16.64 13.82 -16.63
N GLY A 485 16.38 12.56 -16.28
CA GLY A 485 15.59 11.60 -17.06
C GLY A 485 14.35 11.15 -16.29
#